data_AF-A0A357NED8-F1
#
_entry.id   AF-A0A357NED8-F1
#
_cell.length_a   1.000
_cell.length_b   1.000
_cell.length_c   1.000
_cell.angle_alpha   90.00
_cell.angle_beta   90.00
_cell.angle_gamma   90.00
#
_symmetry.space_group_name_H-M   'P 1'
#
loop_
_entity.id
_entity.type
_entity.pdbx_description
1 polymer ?
#
loop_
_entity_poly.entity_id
_entity_poly.type
_entity_poly.pdbx_seq_one_letter_code
_entity_poly.pdbx_strand_id
1 'polypeptide(L)'
;MSESRQELYRELEIKCNVGVEGLNVDSTIFQNLELGSKYQEQIHRLSEYDKEHHVGIYFPVGFTSPRGFKISFHLDRHSPYAIHYENGKFYLTYKGAEVFPVEFLSRPAYYGQKTTDGTPMSRVAVYNREGAIIVGYSNECSLKEKSLDCLF
;
A
#
# COMPACT_ATOMS: atom_id res chain seq x y z
N MET A 1 -28.39 -14.77 10.37
CA MET A 1 -26.97 -14.45 10.62
C MET A 1 -26.90 -13.21 11.49
N SER A 2 -25.94 -13.08 12.41
CA SER A 2 -25.81 -11.85 13.20
C SER A 2 -25.39 -10.68 12.28
N GLU A 3 -25.85 -9.48 12.59
CA GLU A 3 -25.52 -8.23 11.89
C GLU A 3 -24.00 -8.03 11.79
N SER A 4 -23.28 -8.32 12.88
CA SER A 4 -21.81 -8.31 12.93
C SER A 4 -21.11 -9.21 11.90
N ARG A 5 -21.72 -10.36 11.58
CA ARG A 5 -21.15 -11.30 10.61
C ARG A 5 -21.37 -10.81 9.18
N GLN A 6 -22.49 -10.16 8.90
CA GLN A 6 -22.79 -9.59 7.58
C GLN A 6 -21.85 -8.42 7.28
N GLU A 7 -21.61 -7.54 8.26
CA GLU A 7 -20.63 -6.45 8.13
C GLU A 7 -19.22 -6.98 7.82
N LEU A 8 -18.76 -8.01 8.53
CA LEU A 8 -17.46 -8.63 8.28
C LEU A 8 -17.35 -9.22 6.87
N TYR A 9 -18.40 -9.89 6.38
CA TYR A 9 -18.40 -10.40 5.01
C TYR A 9 -18.35 -9.28 3.98
N ARG A 10 -19.05 -8.16 4.24
CA ARG A 10 -19.01 -6.98 3.37
C ARG A 10 -17.61 -6.37 3.32
N GLU A 11 -16.94 -6.20 4.46
CA GLU A 11 -15.56 -5.70 4.48
C GLU A 11 -14.57 -6.65 3.80
N LEU A 12 -14.76 -7.97 3.96
CA LEU A 12 -13.96 -8.98 3.25
C LEU A 12 -14.17 -8.90 1.73
N GLU A 13 -15.42 -8.75 1.28
CA GLU A 13 -15.74 -8.55 -0.14
C GLU A 13 -15.05 -7.29 -0.68
N ILE A 14 -15.10 -6.19 0.07
CA ILE A 14 -14.42 -4.94 -0.29
C ILE A 14 -12.90 -5.16 -0.36
N LYS A 15 -12.28 -5.86 0.60
CA LYS A 15 -10.85 -6.19 0.56
C LYS A 15 -10.48 -6.91 -0.74
N CYS A 16 -11.26 -7.92 -1.12
CA CYS A 16 -11.05 -8.68 -2.35
C CYS A 16 -11.21 -7.81 -3.60
N ASN A 17 -12.30 -7.03 -3.66
CA ASN A 17 -12.60 -6.18 -4.82
C ASN A 17 -11.56 -5.08 -5.00
N VAL A 18 -11.19 -4.36 -3.93
CA VAL A 18 -10.14 -3.32 -4.00
C VAL A 18 -8.81 -3.91 -4.44
N GLY A 19 -8.48 -5.15 -4.02
CA GLY A 19 -7.27 -5.83 -4.46
C GLY A 19 -7.21 -6.12 -5.97
N VAL A 20 -8.37 -6.25 -6.63
CA VAL A 20 -8.48 -6.54 -8.08
C VAL A 20 -8.69 -5.26 -8.90
N GLU A 21 -9.62 -4.43 -8.47
CA GLU A 21 -10.03 -3.21 -9.16
C GLU A 21 -9.03 -2.07 -8.94
N GLY A 22 -8.28 -2.06 -7.83
CA GLY A 22 -7.42 -0.95 -7.45
C GLY A 22 -8.21 0.24 -6.90
N LEU A 23 -7.59 1.42 -6.89
CA LEU A 23 -8.12 2.63 -6.26
C LEU A 23 -7.87 3.85 -7.17
N ASN A 24 -8.93 4.61 -7.39
CA ASN A 24 -8.87 5.90 -8.04
C ASN A 24 -8.60 6.98 -6.99
N VAL A 25 -7.47 7.67 -7.08
CA VAL A 25 -7.08 8.66 -6.09
C VAL A 25 -6.46 9.89 -6.74
N ASP A 26 -6.88 11.07 -6.26
CA ASP A 26 -6.12 12.30 -6.45
C ASP A 26 -4.90 12.29 -5.52
N SER A 27 -3.70 12.12 -6.09
CA SER A 27 -2.45 12.06 -5.33
C SER A 27 -2.20 13.24 -4.39
N THR A 28 -2.82 14.41 -4.63
CA THR A 28 -2.63 15.60 -3.80
C THR A 28 -3.15 15.41 -2.38
N ILE A 29 -4.12 14.52 -2.15
CA ILE A 29 -4.68 14.28 -0.82
C ILE A 29 -3.63 13.75 0.17
N PHE A 30 -2.60 13.06 -0.33
CA PHE A 30 -1.54 12.47 0.49
C PHE A 30 -0.53 13.49 1.02
N GLN A 31 -0.59 14.74 0.58
CA GLN A 31 0.16 15.83 1.23
C GLN A 31 -0.30 16.04 2.68
N ASN A 32 -1.53 15.64 3.00
CA ASN A 32 -2.08 15.66 4.36
C ASN A 32 -1.73 14.40 5.18
N LEU A 33 -0.86 13.53 4.65
CA LEU A 33 -0.45 12.28 5.26
C LEU A 33 1.07 12.26 5.46
N GLU A 34 1.53 11.97 6.68
CA GLU A 34 2.95 11.83 7.03
C GLU A 34 3.55 10.51 6.47
N LEU A 35 3.58 10.36 5.15
CA LEU A 35 4.16 9.22 4.45
C LEU A 35 5.69 9.19 4.59
N GLY A 36 6.27 8.00 4.68
CA GLY A 36 7.73 7.82 4.82
C GLY A 36 8.27 8.09 6.22
N SER A 37 7.43 8.55 7.14
CA SER A 37 7.77 8.81 8.54
C SER A 37 6.83 8.06 9.48
N LYS A 38 5.58 8.51 9.61
CA LYS A 38 4.55 7.88 10.45
C LYS A 38 3.84 6.75 9.73
N TYR A 39 3.48 6.96 8.47
CA TYR A 39 2.75 6.01 7.65
C TYR A 39 3.65 5.36 6.59
N GLN A 40 3.43 4.08 6.34
CA GLN A 40 4.25 3.28 5.46
C GLN A 40 4.02 3.65 3.99
N GLU A 41 5.10 4.01 3.32
CA GLU A 41 5.19 4.21 1.88
C GLU A 41 5.24 2.88 1.11
N GLN A 42 4.73 2.86 -0.12
CA GLN A 42 5.00 1.79 -1.06
C GLN A 42 6.51 1.74 -1.37
N ILE A 43 7.07 0.54 -1.34
CA ILE A 43 8.45 0.27 -1.75
C ILE A 43 8.40 -0.88 -2.74
N HIS A 44 8.53 -0.55 -4.02
CA HIS A 44 8.54 -1.53 -5.09
C HIS A 44 9.89 -2.25 -5.10
N ARG A 45 9.85 -3.58 -5.09
CA ARG A 45 11.05 -4.43 -5.15
C ARG A 45 11.02 -5.32 -6.38
N LEU A 46 10.20 -6.38 -6.29
CA LEU A 46 10.12 -7.42 -7.31
C LEU A 46 9.01 -7.15 -8.32
N SER A 47 7.90 -6.59 -7.87
CA SER A 47 6.69 -6.41 -8.68
C SER A 47 6.10 -5.03 -8.44
N GLU A 48 5.55 -4.48 -9.52
CA GLU A 48 4.65 -3.33 -9.49
C GLU A 48 3.22 -3.85 -9.57
N TYR A 49 2.36 -3.38 -8.69
CA TYR A 49 0.95 -3.77 -8.65
C TYR A 49 0.02 -2.59 -9.01
N ASP A 50 0.56 -1.37 -9.03
CA ASP A 50 -0.17 -0.23 -9.56
C ASP A 50 -0.34 -0.41 -11.08
N LYS A 51 -1.56 -0.17 -11.58
CA LYS A 51 -1.87 -0.33 -13.01
C LYS A 51 -1.42 0.87 -13.84
N GLU A 52 -0.96 1.91 -13.18
CA GLU A 52 -0.51 3.16 -13.78
C GLU A 52 0.87 3.58 -13.28
N HIS A 53 1.65 4.17 -14.19
CA HIS A 53 2.93 4.77 -13.85
C HIS A 53 2.75 6.08 -13.08
N HIS A 54 3.49 6.23 -11.98
CA HIS A 54 3.35 7.36 -11.06
C HIS A 54 4.72 7.85 -10.56
N VAL A 55 5.64 8.12 -11.51
CA VAL A 55 7.02 8.51 -11.19
C VAL A 55 7.05 9.78 -10.32
N GLY A 56 7.74 9.68 -9.18
CA GLY A 56 7.93 10.81 -8.26
C GLY A 56 6.79 11.04 -7.27
N ILE A 57 5.75 10.20 -7.28
CA ILE A 57 4.65 10.24 -6.32
C ILE A 57 4.82 9.06 -5.36
N TYR A 58 4.70 9.32 -4.06
CA TYR A 58 4.71 8.28 -3.04
C TYR A 58 3.27 7.98 -2.60
N PHE A 59 2.92 6.69 -2.60
CA PHE A 59 1.62 6.22 -2.13
C PHE A 59 1.75 5.45 -0.81
N PRO A 60 0.67 5.42 0.01
CA PRO A 60 0.60 4.51 1.15
C PRO A 60 0.62 3.07 0.67
N VAL A 61 1.19 2.18 1.48
CA VAL A 61 1.23 0.74 1.16
C VAL A 61 -0.16 0.05 1.23
N GLY A 62 -1.10 0.67 1.95
CA GLY A 62 -2.41 0.11 2.27
C GLY A 62 -3.05 0.80 3.47
N PHE A 63 -4.24 0.34 3.84
CA PHE A 63 -5.03 0.86 4.94
C PHE A 63 -5.84 -0.25 5.62
N THR A 64 -6.46 0.10 6.74
CA THR A 64 -7.26 -0.81 7.57
C THR A 64 -8.72 -0.41 7.51
N SER A 65 -9.61 -1.41 7.36
CA SER A 65 -11.06 -1.23 7.50
C SER A 65 -11.49 -1.16 8.98
N PRO A 66 -12.70 -0.69 9.31
CA PRO A 66 -13.17 -0.56 10.68
C PRO A 66 -13.10 -1.84 11.52
N ARG A 67 -13.29 -3.03 10.92
CA ARG A 67 -13.16 -4.32 11.62
C ARG A 67 -11.77 -4.95 11.54
N GLY A 68 -10.77 -4.24 10.99
CA GLY A 68 -9.37 -4.62 11.07
C GLY A 68 -8.82 -5.34 9.84
N PHE A 69 -9.55 -5.40 8.72
CA PHE A 69 -8.98 -5.96 7.48
C PHE A 69 -7.96 -5.00 6.90
N LYS A 70 -6.75 -5.49 6.67
CA LYS A 70 -5.70 -4.77 5.94
C LYS A 70 -5.93 -4.92 4.45
N ILE A 71 -6.07 -3.80 3.76
CA ILE A 71 -6.37 -3.71 2.33
C ILE A 71 -5.15 -3.08 1.64
N SER A 72 -4.67 -3.73 0.58
CA SER A 72 -3.55 -3.22 -0.22
C SER A 72 -3.98 -2.01 -1.03
N PHE A 73 -3.07 -1.03 -1.16
CA PHE A 73 -3.27 0.11 -2.04
C PHE A 73 -2.65 -0.20 -3.41
N HIS A 74 -3.45 -0.08 -4.47
CA HIS A 74 -3.00 -0.18 -5.86
C HIS A 74 -3.65 0.94 -6.68
N LEU A 75 -2.86 1.76 -7.38
CA LEU A 75 -3.40 2.85 -8.20
C LEU A 75 -4.10 2.31 -9.46
N ASP A 76 -5.36 2.74 -9.67
CA ASP A 76 -6.13 2.56 -10.90
C ASP A 76 -7.22 3.66 -10.99
N ARG A 77 -7.04 4.64 -11.89
CA ARG A 77 -7.97 5.77 -12.10
C ARG A 77 -9.32 5.34 -12.67
N HIS A 78 -9.41 4.13 -13.22
CA HIS A 78 -10.67 3.56 -13.70
C HIS A 78 -11.42 2.77 -12.62
N SER A 79 -10.82 2.59 -11.44
CA SER A 79 -11.47 1.88 -10.34
C SER A 79 -12.75 2.59 -9.89
N PRO A 80 -13.83 1.83 -9.62
CA PRO A 80 -15.02 2.37 -8.98
C PRO A 80 -14.81 2.67 -7.49
N TYR A 81 -13.71 2.20 -6.90
CA TYR A 81 -13.31 2.53 -5.54
C TYR A 81 -12.36 3.73 -5.54
N ALA A 82 -12.60 4.68 -4.64
CA ALA A 82 -11.75 5.85 -4.50
C ALA A 82 -11.45 6.17 -3.04
N ILE A 83 -10.32 6.84 -2.81
CA ILE A 83 -10.02 7.43 -1.50
C ILE A 83 -10.13 8.94 -1.64
N HIS A 84 -10.87 9.54 -0.72
CA HIS A 84 -11.02 10.98 -0.63
C HIS A 84 -10.56 11.48 0.75
N TYR A 85 -10.34 12.78 0.83
CA TYR A 85 -9.96 13.48 2.06
C TYR A 85 -10.88 14.68 2.28
N GLU A 86 -11.67 14.63 3.35
CA GLU A 86 -12.58 15.71 3.75
C GLU A 86 -12.54 15.84 5.27
N ASN A 87 -12.62 17.08 5.77
CA ASN A 87 -12.70 17.37 7.21
C ASN A 87 -11.61 16.71 8.07
N GLY A 88 -10.39 16.61 7.53
CA GLY A 88 -9.26 16.02 8.27
C GLY A 88 -9.22 14.50 8.26
N LYS A 89 -10.13 13.82 7.55
CA LYS A 89 -10.25 12.36 7.53
C LYS A 89 -10.24 11.82 6.12
N PHE A 90 -9.66 10.63 5.98
CA PHE A 90 -9.69 9.87 4.74
C PHE A 90 -10.83 8.84 4.79
N TYR A 91 -11.50 8.64 3.67
CA TYR A 91 -12.59 7.69 3.54
C TYR A 91 -12.56 7.00 2.18
N LEU A 92 -12.96 5.74 2.18
CA LEU A 92 -13.16 4.93 0.99
C LEU A 92 -14.57 5.21 0.46
N THR A 93 -14.68 5.45 -0.84
CA THR A 93 -15.96 5.51 -1.55
C THR A 93 -16.05 4.39 -2.57
N TYR A 94 -17.28 4.01 -2.92
CA TYR A 94 -17.59 3.14 -4.05
C TYR A 94 -18.66 3.81 -4.90
N LYS A 95 -18.32 4.13 -6.15
CA LYS A 95 -19.19 4.89 -7.07
C LYS A 95 -19.72 6.19 -6.46
N GLY A 96 -18.87 6.89 -5.70
CA GLY A 96 -19.19 8.15 -5.04
C GLY A 96 -19.93 8.04 -3.71
N ALA A 97 -20.39 6.85 -3.30
CA ALA A 97 -20.99 6.65 -1.98
C ALA A 97 -19.90 6.31 -0.95
N GLU A 98 -19.92 6.96 0.21
CA GLU A 98 -19.05 6.63 1.33
C GLU A 98 -19.27 5.18 1.79
N VAL A 99 -18.16 4.47 2.00
CA VAL A 99 -18.15 3.08 2.47
C VAL A 99 -17.70 3.04 3.93
N PHE A 100 -16.50 3.55 4.23
CA PHE A 100 -15.97 3.68 5.59
C PHE A 100 -14.76 4.63 5.67
N PRO A 101 -14.42 5.15 6.86
CA PRO A 101 -13.16 5.85 7.10
C PRO A 101 -11.96 4.89 6.99
N VAL A 102 -10.84 5.38 6.45
CA VAL A 102 -9.61 4.59 6.29
C VAL A 102 -8.54 5.00 7.30
N GLU A 103 -7.85 4.01 7.85
CA GLU A 103 -6.64 4.23 8.66
C GLU A 103 -5.43 3.64 7.94
N PHE A 104 -4.49 4.49 7.53
CA PHE A 104 -3.29 4.04 6.83
C PHE A 104 -2.35 3.26 7.75
N LEU A 105 -1.60 2.34 7.15
CA LEU A 105 -0.72 1.44 7.89
C LEU A 105 0.50 2.17 8.42
N SER A 106 0.83 1.93 9.69
CA SER A 106 1.98 2.52 10.36
C SER A 106 3.30 2.04 9.75
N ARG A 107 4.28 2.95 9.67
CA ARG A 107 5.62 2.62 9.19
C ARG A 107 6.38 1.77 10.23
N PRO A 108 6.96 0.62 9.84
CA PRO A 108 7.79 -0.16 10.75
C PRO A 108 9.02 0.62 11.21
N ALA A 109 9.33 0.58 12.52
CA ALA A 109 10.43 1.35 13.10
C ALA A 109 11.80 1.03 12.44
N TYR A 110 12.02 -0.22 12.04
CA TYR A 110 13.27 -0.63 11.40
C TYR A 110 13.51 0.04 10.04
N TYR A 111 12.49 0.57 9.37
CA TYR A 111 12.68 1.33 8.12
C TYR A 111 13.48 2.63 8.31
N GLY A 112 13.54 3.17 9.54
CA GLY A 112 14.37 4.32 9.88
C GLY A 112 15.85 3.97 10.09
N GLN A 113 16.20 2.69 10.09
CA GLN A 113 17.56 2.21 10.34
C GLN A 113 18.36 2.01 9.04
N LYS A 114 19.68 1.86 9.20
CA LYS A 114 20.62 1.56 8.13
C LYS A 114 21.40 0.29 8.48
N THR A 115 21.78 -0.47 7.46
CA THR A 115 22.78 -1.54 7.56
C THR A 115 24.17 -0.97 7.85
N THR A 116 25.13 -1.84 8.17
CA THR A 116 26.53 -1.45 8.46
C THR A 116 27.20 -0.71 7.31
N ASP A 117 26.81 -0.99 6.05
CA ASP A 117 27.30 -0.29 4.85
C ASP A 117 26.54 1.01 4.52
N GLY A 118 25.56 1.39 5.35
CA GLY A 118 24.76 2.61 5.19
C GLY A 118 23.50 2.45 4.34
N THR A 119 23.22 1.27 3.79
CA THR A 119 22.00 1.02 3.01
C THR A 119 20.74 1.16 3.89
N PRO A 120 19.71 1.92 3.47
CA PRO A 120 18.45 1.99 4.20
C PRO A 120 17.77 0.62 4.33
N MET A 121 17.38 0.25 5.55
CA MET A 121 16.74 -1.05 5.81
C MET A 121 15.45 -1.25 5.02
N SER A 122 14.73 -0.17 4.71
CA SER A 122 13.52 -0.19 3.88
C SER A 122 13.77 -0.70 2.45
N ARG A 123 15.01 -0.65 1.95
CA ARG A 123 15.42 -1.24 0.66
C ARG A 123 15.80 -2.72 0.76
N VAL A 124 16.13 -3.20 1.96
CA VAL A 124 16.62 -4.55 2.23
C VAL A 124 15.49 -5.49 2.65
N ALA A 125 14.55 -5.00 3.44
CA ALA A 125 13.48 -5.78 4.04
C ALA A 125 12.18 -4.97 3.98
N VAL A 126 11.12 -5.55 3.41
CA VAL A 126 9.81 -4.88 3.27
C VAL A 126 8.78 -5.59 4.13
N TYR A 127 8.05 -4.84 4.93
CA TYR A 127 6.94 -5.37 5.73
C TYR A 127 5.69 -5.53 4.86
N ASN A 128 5.13 -6.75 4.82
CA ASN A 128 4.00 -7.10 3.97
C ASN A 128 2.63 -6.67 4.53
N ARG A 129 2.61 -5.79 5.54
CA ARG A 129 1.43 -5.29 6.25
C ARG A 129 0.81 -6.30 7.22
N GLU A 130 0.92 -7.60 6.96
CA GLU A 130 0.24 -8.68 7.69
C GLU A 130 1.15 -9.48 8.64
N GLY A 131 2.26 -8.89 9.09
CA GLY A 131 3.13 -9.53 10.10
C GLY A 131 4.34 -10.25 9.52
N ALA A 132 4.51 -10.29 8.20
CA ALA A 132 5.67 -10.88 7.55
C ALA A 132 6.63 -9.81 7.03
N ILE A 133 7.92 -10.14 7.05
CA ILE A 133 8.99 -9.35 6.45
C ILE A 133 9.49 -10.12 5.24
N ILE A 134 9.53 -9.45 4.09
CA ILE A 134 10.03 -9.99 2.83
C ILE A 134 11.42 -9.42 2.60
N VAL A 135 12.42 -10.30 2.64
CA VAL A 135 13.82 -10.00 2.33
C VAL A 135 14.16 -10.57 0.95
N GLY A 136 14.06 -9.73 -0.07
CA GLY A 136 14.69 -9.94 -1.36
C GLY A 136 16.19 -9.72 -1.23
N TYR A 137 16.91 -10.82 -1.11
CA TYR A 137 18.34 -10.87 -1.44
C TYR A 137 18.43 -10.94 -2.96
N SER A 138 18.82 -9.85 -3.60
CA SER A 138 19.24 -9.90 -5.00
C SER A 138 20.72 -9.55 -5.00
N ASN A 139 21.58 -10.56 -4.95
CA ASN A 139 23.01 -10.32 -5.03
C ASN A 139 23.41 -9.78 -6.41
N GLU A 140 22.65 -10.06 -7.49
CA GLU A 140 23.12 -9.78 -8.85
C GLU A 140 22.02 -9.53 -9.91
N CYS A 141 20.86 -8.91 -9.61
CA CYS A 141 20.01 -8.43 -10.72
C CYS A 141 20.56 -7.12 -11.30
N SER A 142 21.60 -7.26 -12.11
CA SER A 142 22.04 -6.22 -13.03
C SER A 142 21.23 -6.22 -14.34
N LEU A 143 20.04 -6.83 -14.39
CA LEU A 143 19.25 -6.94 -15.62
C LEU A 143 19.07 -5.60 -16.34
N LYS A 144 18.88 -4.51 -15.59
CA LYS A 144 18.78 -3.15 -16.16
C LYS A 144 20.10 -2.54 -16.63
N GLU A 145 21.25 -2.98 -16.10
CA GLU A 145 22.58 -2.43 -16.45
C GLU A 145 23.39 -3.33 -17.39
N LYS A 146 23.29 -4.66 -17.25
CA LYS A 146 24.12 -5.66 -17.97
C LYS A 146 23.28 -6.69 -18.72
N SER A 147 21.95 -6.60 -18.68
CA SER A 147 21.04 -7.56 -19.34
C SER A 147 21.30 -9.03 -18.97
N LEU A 148 21.81 -9.27 -17.76
CA LEU A 148 22.01 -10.61 -17.22
C LEU A 148 20.85 -10.91 -16.27
N ASP A 149 20.13 -11.99 -16.55
CA ASP A 149 19.19 -12.56 -15.59
C ASP A 149 19.96 -12.95 -14.32
N CYS A 150 19.36 -12.64 -13.17
CA CYS A 150 19.90 -12.95 -11.84
C CYS A 150 20.53 -14.37 -11.83
N LEU A 151 21.85 -14.45 -11.71
CA LEU A 151 22.54 -15.73 -11.50
C LEU A 151 22.26 -16.15 -10.05
N PHE A 152 21.68 -17.34 -9.89
CA PHE A 152 21.57 -18.01 -8.59
C PHE A 152 22.90 -18.65 -8.20
#